data_AF-A0A8J4UPS0-F1
#
_entry.id   AF-A0A8J4UPS0-F1
#
_cell.length_a   1.000
_cell.length_b   1.000
_cell.length_c   1.000
_cell.angle_alpha   90.00
_cell.angle_beta   90.00
_cell.angle_gamma   90.00
#
_symmetry.space_group_name_H-M   'P 1'
#
loop_
_entity.id
_entity.type
_entity.pdbx_description
1 polymer ?
#
loop_
_entity_poly.entity_id
_entity_poly.type
_entity_poly.pdbx_seq_one_letter_code
_entity_poly.pdbx_strand_id
1 'polypeptide(L)' 'VKDCLKCPAGFYCSEGTSDPLPCQPGTFNPLEGQDSTTDCRLCYPGKACTQVALKAPDVECMPG' A
#
# COMPACT_ATOMS: atom_id res chain seq x y z
N VAL A 1 24.34 5.66 -6.70
CA VAL A 1 23.01 6.29 -6.64
C VAL A 1 22.30 5.57 -5.52
N LYS A 2 22.26 6.18 -4.33
CA LYS A 2 21.66 5.55 -3.14
C LYS A 2 20.24 6.07 -3.16
N ASP A 3 19.36 5.35 -3.86
CA ASP A 3 18.00 5.78 -4.18
C ASP A 3 17.35 6.36 -2.94
N CYS A 4 17.18 7.68 -2.95
CA CYS A 4 16.74 8.45 -1.82
C CYS A 4 15.34 7.98 -1.43
N LEU A 5 15.27 7.13 -0.41
CA LEU A 5 14.21 7.03 0.58
C LEU A 5 12.76 6.95 0.10
N LYS A 6 12.51 6.62 -1.17
CA LYS A 6 11.15 6.49 -1.65
C LYS A 6 10.54 5.27 -1.01
N CYS A 7 9.46 5.48 -0.27
CA CYS A 7 8.73 4.39 0.30
C CYS A 7 8.22 3.45 -0.81
N PRO A 8 8.47 2.13 -0.72
CA PRO A 8 8.06 1.22 -1.77
C PRO A 8 6.53 1.17 -1.87
N ALA A 9 6.01 0.91 -3.08
CA ALA A 9 4.58 0.66 -3.26
C ALA A 9 4.10 -0.47 -2.34
N GLY A 10 2.92 -0.29 -1.77
CA GLY A 10 2.37 -1.10 -0.67
C GLY A 10 2.72 -0.56 0.72
N PHE A 11 3.71 0.33 0.84
CA PHE A 11 4.14 0.92 2.10
C PHE A 11 4.02 2.44 2.06
N TYR A 12 4.05 3.05 3.23
CA TYR A 12 4.13 4.50 3.43
C TYR A 12 5.18 4.81 4.50
N CYS A 13 5.87 5.94 4.40
CA CYS A 13 6.99 6.29 5.27
C CYS A 13 6.64 7.60 5.94
N SER A 14 6.38 7.63 7.25
CA SER A 14 6.03 8.89 7.91
C SER A 14 7.06 9.99 7.61
N GLU A 15 6.58 11.21 7.36
CA GLU A 15 7.40 12.35 6.96
C GLU A 15 8.67 12.47 7.84
N GLY A 16 9.84 12.42 7.21
CA GLY A 16 11.15 12.50 7.89
C GLY A 16 11.77 11.18 8.33
N THR A 17 11.11 10.02 8.13
CA THR A 17 11.72 8.70 8.29
C THR A 17 11.74 7.89 7.00
N SER A 18 12.67 6.95 6.95
CA SER A 18 12.85 5.99 5.86
C SER A 18 12.14 4.66 6.13
N ASP A 19 11.48 4.53 7.29
CA ASP A 19 10.91 3.26 7.72
C ASP A 19 9.60 2.99 6.97
N PRO A 20 9.57 1.98 6.08
CA PRO A 20 8.40 1.66 5.31
C PRO A 20 7.38 0.94 6.20
N LEU A 21 6.27 1.60 6.49
CA LEU A 21 5.14 1.03 7.20
C LEU A 21 4.17 0.41 6.20
N PRO A 22 3.77 -0.86 6.40
CA PRO A 22 2.89 -1.52 5.46
C PRO A 22 1.46 -0.99 5.56
N CYS A 23 0.79 -0.84 4.42
CA CYS A 23 -0.65 -0.61 4.39
C CYS A 23 -1.40 -1.78 5.04
N GLN A 24 -2.42 -1.46 5.83
CA GLN A 24 -3.21 -2.44 6.57
C GLN A 24 -4.12 -3.25 5.62
N PRO A 25 -4.56 -4.46 6.03
CA PRO A 25 -5.49 -5.25 5.24
C PRO A 25 -6.77 -4.45 4.95
N GLY A 26 -7.34 -4.63 3.77
CA GLY A 26 -8.43 -3.80 3.24
C GLY A 26 -7.96 -2.57 2.47
N THR A 27 -6.66 -2.24 2.52
CA THR A 27 -6.06 -1.14 1.76
C THR A 27 -4.86 -1.59 0.94
N PHE A 28 -4.55 -0.83 -0.11
CA PHE A 28 -3.39 -1.01 -0.96
C PHE A 28 -2.82 0.35 -1.34
N ASN A 29 -1.52 0.40 -1.61
CA ASN A 29 -0.87 1.60 -2.12
C ASN A 29 -0.16 1.29 -3.44
N PRO A 30 -0.68 1.77 -4.58
CA PRO A 30 -0.07 1.51 -5.89
C PRO A 30 1.12 2.42 -6.20
N LEU A 31 1.34 3.48 -5.41
CA LEU A 31 2.36 4.49 -5.68
C LEU A 31 3.56 4.33 -4.73
N GLU A 32 4.74 4.61 -5.25
CA GLU A 32 5.98 4.75 -4.46
C GLU A 32 6.12 6.18 -3.94
N GLY A 33 6.89 6.36 -2.87
CA GLY A 33 7.18 7.66 -2.29
C GLY A 33 6.05 8.24 -1.42
N GLN A 34 5.13 7.40 -0.96
CA GLN A 34 4.08 7.84 -0.06
C GLN A 34 4.60 8.06 1.35
N ASP A 35 4.09 9.12 1.97
CA ASP A 35 4.54 9.59 3.28
C ASP A 35 3.47 9.52 4.37
N SER A 36 2.24 9.16 4.02
CA SER A 36 1.14 9.08 4.96
C SER A 36 0.35 7.78 4.88
N THR A 37 -0.24 7.39 6.01
CA THR A 37 -1.18 6.26 6.07
C THR A 37 -2.45 6.51 5.25
N THR A 38 -2.80 7.77 5.03
CA THR A 38 -3.94 8.16 4.16
C THR A 38 -3.69 7.85 2.69
N ASP A 39 -2.45 7.59 2.29
CA ASP A 39 -2.13 7.15 0.93
C ASP A 39 -2.46 5.68 0.68
N CYS A 40 -2.69 4.91 1.74
CA CYS A 40 -3.24 3.57 1.65
C CYS A 40 -4.72 3.66 1.22
N ARG A 41 -4.96 3.36 -0.06
CA ARG A 41 -6.28 3.43 -0.69
C ARG A 41 -7.07 2.18 -0.36
N LEU A 42 -8.37 2.33 -0.13
CA LEU A 42 -9.26 1.18 0.07
C LEU A 42 -9.31 0.30 -1.18
N CYS A 43 -9.38 -1.01 -0.96
CA CYS A 43 -9.54 -2.00 -2.01
C CYS A 43 -10.81 -1.73 -2.83
N TYR A 44 -10.74 -1.96 -4.14
CA TYR A 44 -11.89 -1.77 -5.02
C TYR A 44 -13.04 -2.73 -4.69
N PRO A 45 -14.30 -2.30 -4.83
CA PRO A 45 -15.44 -3.20 -4.70
C PRO A 45 -15.34 -4.35 -5.72
N GLY A 46 -15.59 -5.59 -5.26
CA GLY A 46 -15.39 -6.81 -6.06
C GLY A 46 -13.96 -7.38 -6.00
N LYS A 47 -13.03 -6.69 -5.33
CA LYS A 47 -11.71 -7.22 -4.98
C LYS A 47 -11.48 -7.14 -3.47
N ALA A 48 -10.61 -7.98 -2.96
CA ALA A 48 -10.22 -8.00 -1.57
C ALA A 48 -8.71 -7.81 -1.44
N CYS A 49 -8.31 -7.10 -0.38
CA CYS A 49 -6.94 -6.83 0.01
C CYS A 49 -6.73 -7.60 1.32
N THR A 50 -6.32 -8.87 1.24
CA THR A 50 -6.25 -9.73 2.44
C THR A 50 -4.93 -9.63 3.17
N GLN A 51 -3.90 -9.17 2.47
CA GLN A 51 -2.55 -9.03 2.98
C GLN A 51 -2.21 -7.58 3.31
N VAL A 52 -1.15 -7.41 4.10
CA VAL A 52 -0.50 -6.10 4.30
C VAL A 52 0.45 -5.81 3.14
N ALA A 53 0.86 -4.55 3.01
CA ALA A 53 1.86 -4.15 2.01
C ALA A 53 1.45 -4.37 0.55
N LEU A 54 0.15 -4.31 0.27
CA LEU A 54 -0.37 -4.58 -1.07
C LEU A 54 -0.19 -3.39 -2.01
N LYS A 55 0.32 -3.66 -3.21
CA LYS A 55 0.45 -2.69 -4.32
C LYS A 55 -0.83 -2.60 -5.15
N ALA A 56 -1.62 -3.66 -5.10
CA ALA A 56 -2.88 -3.86 -5.80
C ALA A 56 -3.68 -4.92 -5.03
N PRO A 57 -5.00 -5.01 -5.25
CA PRO A 57 -5.81 -6.08 -4.68
C PRO A 57 -5.26 -7.46 -5.06
N ASP A 58 -5.09 -8.34 -4.08
CA ASP A 58 -4.54 -9.69 -4.25
C ASP A 58 -5.62 -10.72 -4.58
N VAL A 59 -6.85 -10.48 -4.11
CA VAL A 59 -7.97 -11.38 -4.28
C VAL A 59 -9.04 -10.72 -5.14
N GLU A 60 -9.57 -11.48 -6.11
CA GLU A 60 -10.78 -11.12 -6.84
C GLU A 60 -11.95 -11.88 -6.23
N CYS A 61 -12.99 -11.17 -5.78
CA CYS A 61 -14.19 -11.82 -5.27
C CYS A 61 -14.96 -12.39 -6.46
N MET A 62 -14.97 -13.71 -6.61
CA MET A 62 -15.82 -14.36 -7.61
C MET A 62 -17.29 -14.22 -7.18
N PRO A 63 -18.18 -13.68 -8.04
CA PRO A 63 -19.61 -13.78 -7.81
C PRO A 63 -20.02 -15.25 -7.95
N GLY A 64 -20.62 -15.80 -6.89
CA GLY A 64 -21.21 -17.15 -6.86
C GLY A 64 -22.61 -17.19 -7.46
#